data_AF-A0A7C6Y9M6-F1
#
_entry.id   AF-A0A7C6Y9M6-F1
#
_cell.length_a   1.000
_cell.length_b   1.000
_cell.length_c   1.000
_cell.angle_alpha   90.00
_cell.angle_beta   90.00
_cell.angle_gamma   90.00
#
_symmetry.space_group_name_H-M   'P 1'
#
loop_
_entity.id
_entity.type
_entity.pdbx_description
1 polymer ?
#
loop_
_entity_poly.entity_id
_entity_poly.type
_entity_poly.pdbx_seq_one_letter_code
_entity_poly.pdbx_strand_id
1 'polypeptide(L)'
;MKNDYVILILSCASYSDLWSNHIHLLDTFWSNHSDYLLVSDDNGLFDLISFEQLLVIKKDMSSRLIDALQRVKSKYVFLTFDDYYLKKNVDQSKFEKILNYIKEHDIDYCGFHRNIKKRKDVICKELKLSSLSLEETYQINFYSSIWKREALISCLRQKEDIWKAEVLLTKRARSNNLKAIACYDKSVL
;
A
#
# COMPACT_ATOMS: atom_id res chain seq x y z
N MET A 1 -10.20 -18.65 -5.28
CA MET A 1 -9.43 -17.70 -6.10
C MET A 1 -8.12 -17.43 -5.39
N LYS A 2 -6.96 -17.60 -6.05
CA LYS A 2 -5.68 -17.15 -5.47
C LYS A 2 -5.73 -15.63 -5.36
N ASN A 3 -5.38 -15.10 -4.19
CA ASN A 3 -5.51 -13.68 -3.86
C ASN A 3 -4.85 -12.78 -4.92
N ASP A 4 -5.64 -11.92 -5.57
CA ASP A 4 -5.18 -11.01 -6.63
C ASP A 4 -4.20 -9.93 -6.12
N TYR A 5 -4.22 -9.71 -4.81
CA TYR A 5 -3.32 -8.82 -4.09
C TYR A 5 -2.77 -9.53 -2.85
N VAL A 6 -1.85 -8.89 -2.15
CA VAL A 6 -1.45 -9.24 -0.78
C VAL A 6 -1.38 -7.93 -0.01
N ILE A 7 -1.67 -7.95 1.29
CA ILE A 7 -1.42 -6.79 2.15
C ILE A 7 0.05 -6.83 2.57
N LEU A 8 0.79 -5.75 2.37
CA LEU A 8 2.17 -5.62 2.83
C LEU A 8 2.21 -4.53 3.89
N ILE A 9 2.47 -4.96 5.14
CA ILE A 9 2.62 -4.06 6.28
C ILE A 9 4.11 -3.81 6.45
N LEU A 10 4.58 -2.64 6.07
CA LEU A 10 5.98 -2.25 6.18
C LEU A 10 6.25 -1.67 7.56
N SER A 11 7.28 -2.18 8.23
CA SER A 11 7.67 -1.74 9.57
C SER A 11 9.17 -1.93 9.84
N CYS A 12 9.62 -1.66 11.07
CA CYS A 12 10.89 -2.09 11.64
C CYS A 12 10.72 -2.55 13.09
N ALA A 13 11.69 -3.30 13.62
CA ALA A 13 11.61 -3.91 14.94
C ALA A 13 11.46 -2.90 16.08
N SER A 14 11.93 -1.66 15.89
CA SER A 14 11.76 -0.56 16.86
C SER A 14 10.29 -0.14 17.05
N TYR A 15 9.40 -0.48 16.12
CA TYR A 15 7.95 -0.23 16.18
C TYR A 15 7.15 -1.52 16.37
N SER A 16 7.79 -2.59 16.86
CA SER A 16 7.14 -3.90 17.03
C SER A 16 6.04 -3.94 18.09
N ASP A 17 5.98 -2.94 18.97
CA ASP A 17 4.88 -2.71 19.90
C ASP A 17 3.55 -2.37 19.21
N LEU A 18 3.59 -1.91 17.95
CA LEU A 18 2.39 -1.57 17.17
C LEU A 18 1.79 -2.76 16.41
N TRP A 19 2.57 -3.83 16.18
CA TRP A 19 2.22 -4.90 15.24
C TRP A 19 1.00 -5.71 15.66
N SER A 20 0.94 -6.11 16.93
CA SER A 20 -0.18 -6.89 17.47
C SER A 20 -1.49 -6.10 17.38
N ASN A 21 -1.45 -4.81 17.69
CA ASN A 21 -2.59 -3.91 17.53
C ASN A 21 -2.96 -3.73 16.06
N HIS A 22 -2.00 -3.57 15.17
CA HIS A 22 -2.25 -3.45 13.73
C HIS A 22 -3.01 -4.68 13.20
N ILE A 23 -2.53 -5.87 13.52
CA ILE A 23 -3.13 -7.14 13.07
C ILE A 23 -4.50 -7.34 13.70
N HIS A 24 -4.63 -7.10 15.02
CA HIS A 24 -5.92 -7.19 15.69
C HIS A 24 -6.99 -6.29 15.05
N LEU A 25 -6.62 -5.04 14.73
CA LEU A 25 -7.53 -4.10 14.07
C LEU A 25 -7.77 -4.46 12.60
N LEU A 26 -6.79 -5.04 11.92
CA LEU A 26 -6.96 -5.58 10.57
C LEU A 26 -8.00 -6.72 10.56
N ASP A 27 -7.86 -7.70 11.45
CA ASP A 27 -8.79 -8.84 11.57
C ASP A 27 -10.19 -8.36 12.00
N THR A 28 -10.25 -7.38 12.90
CA THR A 28 -11.52 -6.85 13.43
C THR A 28 -12.29 -6.05 12.38
N PHE A 29 -11.62 -5.17 11.65
CA PHE A 29 -12.26 -4.26 10.73
C PHE A 29 -12.26 -4.75 9.27
N TRP A 30 -11.51 -5.80 8.97
CA TRP A 30 -11.41 -6.34 7.62
C TRP A 30 -11.36 -7.87 7.64
N SER A 31 -12.31 -8.52 8.31
CA SER A 31 -12.33 -9.99 8.50
C SER A 31 -12.16 -10.86 7.24
N ASN A 32 -12.47 -10.34 6.05
CA ASN A 32 -12.30 -11.02 4.76
C ASN A 32 -11.10 -10.47 3.95
N HIS A 33 -10.09 -9.91 4.61
CA HIS A 33 -8.91 -9.42 3.93
C HIS A 33 -8.13 -10.57 3.26
N SER A 34 -7.40 -10.24 2.20
CA SER A 34 -6.40 -11.14 1.62
C SER A 34 -5.29 -11.46 2.62
N ASP A 35 -4.48 -12.49 2.35
CA ASP A 35 -3.24 -12.74 3.10
C ASP A 35 -2.43 -11.44 3.25
N TYR A 36 -1.76 -11.31 4.40
CA TYR A 36 -0.84 -10.22 4.67
C TYR A 36 0.57 -10.71 4.95
N LEU A 37 1.53 -9.81 4.76
CA LEU A 37 2.93 -10.00 5.10
C LEU A 37 3.43 -8.77 5.86
N LEU A 38 3.80 -8.97 7.11
CA LEU A 38 4.50 -7.99 7.92
C LEU A 38 5.98 -8.05 7.58
N VAL A 39 6.59 -6.92 7.27
CA VAL A 39 7.97 -6.84 6.80
C VAL A 39 8.79 -5.98 7.76
N SER A 40 9.88 -6.53 8.31
CA SER A 40 10.72 -5.89 9.33
C SER A 40 12.21 -6.18 9.12
N ASP A 41 13.11 -5.47 9.82
CA ASP A 41 14.55 -5.77 9.91
C ASP A 41 14.87 -6.84 10.95
N ASP A 42 14.03 -7.00 11.96
CA ASP A 42 14.23 -8.01 13.00
C ASP A 42 12.88 -8.53 13.50
N ASN A 43 12.96 -9.56 14.34
CA ASN A 43 11.81 -10.18 14.96
C ASN A 43 11.14 -9.26 15.98
N GLY A 44 11.79 -8.26 16.59
CA GLY A 44 11.10 -7.37 17.56
C GLY A 44 10.42 -8.13 18.72
N LEU A 45 9.28 -7.64 19.22
CA LEU A 45 8.47 -8.23 20.30
C LEU A 45 7.53 -9.39 19.85
N PHE A 46 7.91 -10.11 18.81
CA PHE A 46 7.02 -10.94 17.95
C PHE A 46 6.45 -12.23 18.53
N ASP A 47 6.48 -12.45 19.84
CA ASP A 47 5.91 -13.66 20.45
C ASP A 47 4.37 -13.83 20.25
N LEU A 48 3.71 -12.90 19.53
CA LEU A 48 2.25 -12.80 19.40
C LEU A 48 1.69 -13.05 17.98
N ILE A 49 2.52 -13.28 16.95
CA ILE A 49 2.07 -13.43 15.56
C ILE A 49 2.63 -14.74 14.97
N SER A 50 1.84 -15.42 14.14
CA SER A 50 2.32 -16.58 13.38
C SER A 50 3.60 -16.25 12.60
N PHE A 51 4.68 -17.00 12.83
CA PHE A 51 5.96 -16.88 12.10
C PHE A 51 5.81 -16.92 10.57
N GLU A 52 4.72 -17.45 10.05
CA GLU A 52 4.48 -17.54 8.60
C GLU A 52 4.19 -16.20 7.93
N GLN A 53 3.76 -15.18 8.70
CA GLN A 53 3.34 -13.88 8.17
C GLN A 53 4.36 -12.76 8.44
N LEU A 54 5.51 -13.07 9.04
CA LEU A 54 6.63 -12.14 9.19
C LEU A 54 7.75 -12.45 8.21
N LEU A 55 8.15 -11.43 7.49
CA LEU A 55 9.31 -11.45 6.63
C LEU A 55 10.40 -10.52 7.18
N VAL A 56 11.47 -11.12 7.71
CA VAL A 56 12.64 -10.39 8.20
C VAL A 56 13.68 -10.19 7.10
N ILE A 57 14.01 -8.93 6.82
CA ILE A 57 15.03 -8.52 5.84
C ILE A 57 15.88 -7.41 6.47
N LYS A 58 17.10 -7.79 6.88
CA LYS A 58 18.10 -6.94 7.54
C LYS A 58 18.75 -5.94 6.57
N LYS A 59 17.97 -4.98 6.07
CA LYS A 59 18.38 -3.87 5.19
C LYS A 59 17.65 -2.57 5.56
N ASP A 60 18.06 -1.45 4.98
CA ASP A 60 17.30 -0.19 5.06
C ASP A 60 15.87 -0.37 4.52
N MET A 61 14.93 0.47 4.98
CA MET A 61 13.50 0.29 4.73
C MET A 61 13.13 0.26 3.23
N SER A 62 13.80 1.05 2.38
CA SER A 62 13.56 1.02 0.93
C SER A 62 14.06 -0.29 0.31
N SER A 63 15.30 -0.70 0.60
CA SER A 63 15.83 -2.00 0.14
C SER A 63 15.01 -3.19 0.66
N ARG A 64 14.54 -3.12 1.91
CA ARG A 64 13.65 -4.11 2.53
C ARG A 64 12.33 -4.20 1.78
N LEU A 65 11.70 -3.08 1.47
CA LEU A 65 10.46 -3.05 0.70
C LEU A 65 10.67 -3.67 -0.70
N ILE A 66 11.77 -3.32 -1.39
CA ILE A 66 12.10 -3.92 -2.69
C ILE A 66 12.25 -5.44 -2.59
N ASP A 67 13.06 -5.93 -1.64
CA ASP A 67 13.27 -7.37 -1.46
C ASP A 67 11.98 -8.11 -1.08
N ALA A 68 11.11 -7.49 -0.27
CA ALA A 68 9.82 -8.07 0.08
C ALA A 68 8.88 -8.15 -1.13
N LEU A 69 8.80 -7.09 -1.93
CA LEU A 69 8.02 -7.07 -3.16
C LEU A 69 8.50 -8.15 -4.14
N GLN A 70 9.81 -8.41 -4.23
CA GLN A 70 10.34 -9.49 -5.09
C GLN A 70 9.92 -10.90 -4.64
N ARG A 71 9.55 -11.10 -3.37
CA ARG A 71 9.10 -12.41 -2.85
C ARG A 71 7.58 -12.61 -2.98
N VAL A 72 6.82 -11.52 -3.04
CA VAL A 72 5.37 -11.56 -3.22
C VAL A 72 5.04 -12.05 -4.63
N LYS A 73 4.14 -13.03 -4.75
CA LYS A 73 3.70 -13.57 -6.06
C LYS A 73 2.53 -12.79 -6.67
N SER A 74 1.71 -12.14 -5.86
CA SER A 74 0.53 -11.39 -6.31
C SER A 74 0.93 -10.22 -7.23
N LYS A 75 0.13 -9.96 -8.26
CA LYS A 75 0.36 -8.85 -9.22
C LYS A 75 0.21 -7.49 -8.54
N TYR A 76 -0.72 -7.40 -7.59
CA TYR A 76 -0.98 -6.20 -6.82
C TYR A 76 -0.57 -6.37 -5.36
N VAL A 77 -0.28 -5.25 -4.71
CA VAL A 77 0.02 -5.17 -3.29
C VAL A 77 -0.80 -4.03 -2.70
N PHE A 78 -1.45 -4.27 -1.57
CA PHE A 78 -1.98 -3.21 -0.73
C PHE A 78 -0.89 -2.85 0.29
N LEU A 79 -0.19 -1.75 0.05
CA LEU A 79 0.89 -1.28 0.91
C LEU A 79 0.29 -0.45 2.05
N THR A 80 0.70 -0.74 3.28
CA THR A 80 0.38 0.05 4.49
C THR A 80 1.55 0.01 5.48
N PHE A 81 1.56 0.91 6.46
CA PHE A 81 2.59 0.99 7.51
C PHE A 81 2.01 0.52 8.85
N ASP A 82 2.88 0.21 9.81
CA ASP A 82 2.50 -0.27 11.15
C ASP A 82 1.55 0.67 11.90
N ASP A 83 1.64 1.98 11.69
CA ASP A 83 0.85 3.02 12.36
C ASP A 83 -0.46 3.39 11.65
N TYR A 84 -0.71 2.85 10.46
CA TYR A 84 -1.93 3.11 9.67
C TYR A 84 -3.06 2.14 10.02
N TYR A 85 -3.56 2.26 11.26
CA TYR A 85 -4.67 1.46 11.74
C TYR A 85 -5.98 1.74 11.01
N LEU A 86 -6.69 0.66 10.68
CA LEU A 86 -8.12 0.73 10.37
C LEU A 86 -8.88 1.18 11.61
N LYS A 87 -9.89 2.04 11.39
CA LYS A 87 -10.69 2.62 12.49
C LYS A 87 -12.17 2.24 12.41
N LYS A 88 -12.54 1.47 11.40
CA LYS A 88 -13.91 1.05 11.08
C LYS A 88 -13.86 -0.04 10.02
N ASN A 89 -14.98 -0.73 9.85
CA ASN A 89 -15.11 -1.81 8.88
C ASN A 89 -14.79 -1.36 7.44
N VAL A 90 -13.96 -2.13 6.76
CA VAL A 90 -13.67 -2.00 5.34
C VAL A 90 -14.88 -2.48 4.54
N ASP A 91 -15.30 -1.68 3.57
CA ASP A 91 -16.35 -2.07 2.63
C ASP A 91 -15.74 -2.97 1.55
N GLN A 92 -15.75 -4.27 1.81
CA GLN A 92 -15.15 -5.29 0.93
C GLN A 92 -15.66 -5.18 -0.51
N SER A 93 -16.98 -4.98 -0.70
CA SER A 93 -17.57 -4.91 -2.04
C SER A 93 -17.05 -3.70 -2.82
N LYS A 94 -16.93 -2.54 -2.17
CA LYS A 94 -16.33 -1.36 -2.82
C LYS A 94 -14.85 -1.54 -3.09
N PHE A 95 -14.10 -2.13 -2.16
CA PHE A 95 -12.69 -2.42 -2.35
C PHE A 95 -12.46 -3.31 -3.57
N GLU A 96 -13.25 -4.39 -3.71
CA GLU A 96 -13.19 -5.29 -4.87
C GLU A 96 -13.56 -4.59 -6.19
N LYS A 97 -14.60 -3.75 -6.19
CA LYS A 97 -14.94 -2.95 -7.37
C LYS A 97 -13.80 -2.02 -7.79
N ILE A 98 -13.13 -1.37 -6.82
CA ILE A 98 -11.95 -0.53 -7.10
C ILE A 98 -10.80 -1.37 -7.63
N LEU A 99 -10.52 -2.53 -7.05
CA LEU A 99 -9.48 -3.44 -7.52
C LEU A 99 -9.76 -3.94 -8.95
N ASN A 100 -11.02 -4.25 -9.28
CA ASN A 100 -11.41 -4.63 -10.64
C ASN A 100 -11.24 -3.48 -11.63
N TYR A 101 -11.64 -2.26 -11.26
CA TYR A 101 -11.37 -1.06 -12.07
C TYR A 101 -9.86 -0.87 -12.32
N ILE A 102 -9.03 -1.04 -11.29
CA ILE A 102 -7.56 -0.98 -11.41
C ILE A 102 -7.03 -2.01 -12.42
N LYS A 103 -7.56 -3.24 -12.40
CA LYS A 103 -7.17 -4.30 -13.33
C LYS A 103 -7.60 -4.00 -14.77
N GLU A 104 -8.86 -3.62 -14.96
CA GLU A 104 -9.46 -3.36 -16.27
C GLU A 104 -8.79 -2.20 -17.00
N HIS A 105 -8.39 -1.15 -16.27
CA HIS A 105 -7.75 0.04 -16.83
C HIS A 105 -6.21 0.01 -16.77
N ASP A 106 -5.63 -1.08 -16.29
CA ASP A 106 -4.20 -1.28 -16.07
C ASP A 106 -3.56 -0.11 -15.29
N ILE A 107 -4.16 0.21 -14.15
CA ILE A 107 -3.69 1.28 -13.25
C ILE A 107 -2.53 0.77 -12.40
N ASP A 108 -1.50 1.61 -12.23
CA ASP A 108 -0.28 1.26 -11.50
C ASP A 108 -0.34 1.62 -10.01
N TYR A 109 -1.09 2.67 -9.67
CA TYR A 109 -1.24 3.18 -8.31
C TYR A 109 -2.67 3.69 -8.04
N CYS A 110 -3.23 3.31 -6.88
CA CYS A 110 -4.45 3.87 -6.32
C CYS A 110 -4.25 4.20 -4.83
N GLY A 111 -4.21 5.49 -4.50
CA GLY A 111 -4.08 5.95 -3.11
C GLY A 111 -5.43 6.19 -2.42
N PHE A 112 -5.51 5.91 -1.12
CA PHE A 112 -6.69 6.16 -0.27
C PHE A 112 -6.49 7.36 0.68
N HIS A 113 -5.80 8.41 0.23
CA HIS A 113 -5.47 9.55 1.06
C HIS A 113 -6.57 10.62 1.10
N ARG A 114 -6.76 11.23 2.28
CA ARG A 114 -7.90 12.12 2.60
C ARG A 114 -7.91 13.48 1.90
N ASN A 115 -6.78 13.92 1.33
CA ASN A 115 -6.54 15.31 0.95
C ASN A 115 -6.21 15.49 -0.55
N ILE A 116 -6.99 14.92 -1.46
CA ILE A 116 -6.94 15.31 -2.87
C ILE A 116 -7.54 16.72 -2.98
N LYS A 117 -6.70 17.74 -2.79
CA LYS A 117 -7.13 19.14 -2.63
C LYS A 117 -7.79 19.72 -3.88
N LYS A 118 -7.83 19.04 -5.02
CA LYS A 118 -8.49 19.52 -6.24
C LYS A 118 -9.08 18.34 -7.03
N ARG A 119 -10.41 18.16 -6.94
CA ARG A 119 -11.21 17.14 -7.64
C ARG A 119 -11.36 17.44 -9.13
N LYS A 120 -10.26 17.73 -9.81
CA LYS A 120 -10.33 18.27 -11.16
C LYS A 120 -10.73 17.22 -12.19
N ASP A 121 -10.32 15.97 -11.99
CA ASP A 121 -10.44 14.93 -13.02
C ASP A 121 -11.08 13.65 -12.45
N VAL A 122 -12.38 13.71 -12.15
CA VAL A 122 -13.15 12.53 -11.73
C VAL A 122 -13.31 11.57 -12.90
N ILE A 123 -12.73 10.37 -12.79
CA ILE A 123 -12.75 9.34 -13.83
C ILE A 123 -13.82 8.27 -13.61
N CYS A 124 -14.27 8.08 -12.36
CA CYS A 124 -15.39 7.21 -12.04
C CYS A 124 -16.17 7.76 -10.84
N LYS A 125 -17.39 8.25 -11.09
CA LYS A 125 -18.24 8.86 -10.04
C LYS A 125 -18.78 7.83 -9.04
N GLU A 126 -19.19 6.65 -9.50
CA GLU A 126 -19.73 5.58 -8.64
C GLU A 126 -18.70 5.15 -7.59
N LEU A 127 -17.46 4.88 -8.04
CA LEU A 127 -16.37 4.43 -7.18
C LEU A 127 -15.59 5.58 -6.53
N LYS A 128 -15.99 6.84 -6.80
CA LYS A 128 -15.33 8.05 -6.31
C LYS A 128 -13.82 8.03 -6.57
N LEU A 129 -13.45 7.81 -7.83
CA LEU A 129 -12.07 7.79 -8.31
C LEU A 129 -11.77 9.06 -9.11
N SER A 130 -10.61 9.66 -8.85
CA SER A 130 -10.04 10.75 -9.66
C SER A 130 -8.68 10.34 -10.21
N SER A 131 -8.34 10.78 -11.42
CA SER A 131 -6.96 10.65 -11.91
C SER A 131 -6.05 11.61 -11.15
N LEU A 132 -4.80 11.19 -10.95
CA LEU A 132 -3.74 12.01 -10.38
C LEU A 132 -2.83 12.50 -11.49
N SER A 133 -2.73 13.82 -11.65
CA SER A 133 -1.78 14.42 -12.58
C SER A 133 -0.39 14.36 -11.99
N LEU A 134 0.45 13.47 -12.51
CA LEU A 134 1.83 13.33 -12.02
C LEU A 134 2.70 14.55 -12.26
N GLU A 135 2.22 15.59 -12.98
CA GLU A 135 2.89 16.88 -13.15
C GLU A 135 2.95 17.71 -11.85
N GLU A 136 1.97 17.53 -10.96
CA GLU A 136 1.97 18.14 -9.64
C GLU A 136 2.92 17.40 -8.68
N THR A 137 3.32 18.04 -7.57
CA THR A 137 4.14 17.40 -6.54
C THR A 137 3.28 16.61 -5.55
N TYR A 138 3.85 15.59 -4.91
CA TYR A 138 3.24 14.80 -3.81
C TYR A 138 1.90 14.12 -4.13
N GLN A 139 1.67 13.73 -5.38
CA GLN A 139 0.45 13.01 -5.79
C GLN A 139 0.48 11.54 -5.37
N ILE A 140 1.68 10.96 -5.36
CA ILE A 140 1.95 9.62 -4.88
C ILE A 140 2.73 9.73 -3.57
N ASN A 141 2.34 8.94 -2.59
CA ASN A 141 2.89 8.89 -1.24
C ASN A 141 2.76 7.45 -0.69
N PHE A 142 3.25 7.22 0.54
CA PHE A 142 3.21 5.92 1.20
C PHE A 142 1.99 5.71 2.11
N TYR A 143 0.98 6.58 2.05
CA TYR A 143 -0.32 6.26 2.65
C TYR A 143 -0.87 4.95 2.07
N SER A 144 -1.79 4.32 2.82
CA SER A 144 -2.41 3.07 2.41
C SER A 144 -2.91 3.14 0.96
N SER A 145 -2.42 2.22 0.13
CA SER A 145 -2.55 2.29 -1.32
C SER A 145 -2.48 0.92 -1.99
N ILE A 146 -3.19 0.75 -3.10
CA ILE A 146 -3.02 -0.39 -4.00
C ILE A 146 -1.96 -0.02 -5.04
N TRP A 147 -0.99 -0.92 -5.21
CA TRP A 147 0.07 -0.81 -6.20
C TRP A 147 0.10 -2.04 -7.11
N LYS A 148 0.37 -1.82 -8.39
CA LYS A 148 0.95 -2.86 -9.23
C LYS A 148 2.39 -3.09 -8.74
N ARG A 149 2.72 -4.33 -8.40
CA ARG A 149 3.98 -4.68 -7.72
C ARG A 149 5.22 -4.12 -8.44
N GLU A 150 5.31 -4.35 -9.75
CA GLU A 150 6.44 -3.88 -10.57
C GLU A 150 6.52 -2.36 -10.66
N ALA A 151 5.37 -1.67 -10.65
CA ALA A 151 5.32 -0.21 -10.67
C ALA A 151 5.89 0.37 -9.38
N LEU A 152 5.55 -0.22 -8.23
CA LEU A 152 6.13 0.19 -6.95
C LEU A 152 7.66 -0.04 -6.91
N ILE A 153 8.12 -1.22 -7.34
CA ILE A 153 9.57 -1.51 -7.45
C ILE A 153 10.28 -0.47 -8.32
N SER A 154 9.69 -0.10 -9.46
CA SER A 154 10.28 0.88 -10.40
C SER A 154 10.50 2.28 -9.79
N CYS A 155 9.72 2.62 -8.76
CA CYS A 155 9.77 3.90 -8.03
C CYS A 155 10.73 3.90 -6.84
N LEU A 156 11.23 2.73 -6.42
CA LEU A 156 12.11 2.59 -5.26
C LEU A 156 13.58 2.49 -5.69
N ARG A 157 14.49 2.84 -4.78
CA ARG A 157 15.94 2.68 -4.95
C ARG A 157 16.52 2.06 -3.68
N GLN A 158 17.47 1.14 -3.84
CA GLN A 158 18.16 0.54 -2.71
C GLN A 158 19.00 1.58 -1.97
N LYS A 159 19.20 1.38 -0.66
CA LYS A 159 19.99 2.24 0.23
C LYS A 159 19.48 3.67 0.28
N GLU A 160 18.16 3.83 0.19
CA GLU A 160 17.49 5.12 0.27
C GLU A 160 16.61 5.18 1.52
N ASP A 161 16.61 6.34 2.17
CA ASP A 161 15.65 6.64 3.23
C ASP A 161 14.23 6.70 2.64
N ILE A 162 13.29 5.96 3.24
CA ILE A 162 11.94 5.82 2.68
C ILE A 162 11.20 7.17 2.61
N TRP A 163 11.43 8.09 3.55
CA TRP A 163 10.77 9.39 3.58
C TRP A 163 11.38 10.31 2.52
N LYS A 164 12.69 10.21 2.26
CA LYS A 164 13.30 10.85 1.09
C LYS A 164 12.79 10.26 -0.22
N ALA A 165 12.60 8.93 -0.26
CA ALA A 165 12.02 8.26 -1.42
C ALA A 165 10.58 8.77 -1.69
N GLU A 166 9.78 9.01 -0.65
CA GLU A 166 8.41 9.53 -0.74
C GLU A 166 8.32 10.83 -1.53
N VAL A 167 9.22 11.79 -1.23
CA VAL A 167 9.32 13.07 -1.94
C VAL A 167 9.57 12.88 -3.44
N LEU A 168 10.29 11.81 -3.80
CA LEU A 168 10.67 11.50 -5.18
C LEU A 168 9.69 10.55 -5.89
N LEU A 169 8.74 9.91 -5.18
CA LEU A 169 7.82 8.93 -5.75
C LEU A 169 7.05 9.48 -6.94
N THR A 170 6.46 10.66 -6.79
CA THR A 170 5.66 11.28 -7.86
C THR A 170 6.53 11.57 -9.10
N LYS A 171 7.77 12.05 -8.89
CA LYS A 171 8.72 12.30 -9.98
C LYS A 171 9.11 11.01 -10.69
N ARG A 172 9.41 9.95 -9.94
CA ARG A 172 9.82 8.64 -10.49
C ARG A 172 8.66 7.96 -11.23
N ALA A 173 7.46 8.03 -10.68
CA ALA A 173 6.27 7.56 -11.35
C ALA A 173 6.03 8.28 -12.68
N ARG A 174 6.24 9.61 -12.71
CA ARG A 174 6.18 10.39 -13.96
C ARG A 174 7.22 9.90 -14.97
N SER A 175 8.47 9.75 -14.54
CA SER A 175 9.55 9.25 -15.41
C SER A 175 9.29 7.84 -15.94
N ASN A 176 8.57 7.01 -15.18
CA ASN A 176 8.19 5.67 -15.57
C ASN A 176 6.83 5.62 -16.31
N ASN A 177 6.21 6.77 -16.61
CA ASN A 177 4.90 6.91 -17.26
C ASN A 177 3.77 6.10 -16.57
N LEU A 178 3.77 6.07 -15.24
CA LEU A 178 2.77 5.31 -14.47
C LEU A 178 1.39 5.96 -14.52
N LYS A 179 0.34 5.14 -14.51
CA LYS A 179 -1.04 5.57 -14.34
C LYS A 179 -1.42 5.58 -12.87
N ALA A 180 -1.75 6.76 -12.36
CA ALA A 180 -2.06 7.00 -10.96
C ALA A 180 -3.48 7.55 -10.79
N ILE A 181 -4.20 6.99 -9.82
CA ILE A 181 -5.53 7.45 -9.42
C ILE A 181 -5.59 7.57 -7.89
N ALA A 182 -6.65 8.19 -7.39
CA ALA A 182 -6.93 8.13 -5.97
C ALA A 182 -8.43 7.98 -5.70
N CYS A 183 -8.72 7.19 -4.67
CA CYS A 183 -10.06 7.00 -4.14
C CYS A 183 -10.33 8.04 -3.04
N TYR A 184 -11.35 8.87 -3.26
CA TYR A 184 -11.79 9.86 -2.27
C TYR A 184 -13.03 9.39 -1.48
N ASP A 185 -13.45 8.14 -1.67
CA ASP A 185 -14.48 7.55 -0.81
C ASP A 185 -13.91 7.20 0.55
N LYS A 186 -14.17 8.08 1.52
CA LYS A 186 -13.80 7.82 2.90
C LYS A 186 -14.48 6.59 3.47
N SER A 187 -15.51 6.00 2.86
CA SER A 187 -16.21 4.82 3.39
C SER A 187 -15.58 3.48 3.04
N VAL A 188 -14.55 3.45 2.19
CA VAL A 188 -13.92 2.19 1.77
C VAL A 188 -13.01 1.62 2.85
N LEU A 189 -12.10 2.44 3.38
CA LEU A 189 -11.16 2.12 4.47
C LEU A 189 -11.45 2.95 5.72
#